data_AF-A0A0F4PL36-F1
#
_entry.id   AF-A0A0F4PL36-F1
#
_cell.length_a   1.000
_cell.length_b   1.000
_cell.length_c   1.000
_cell.angle_alpha   90.00
_cell.angle_beta   90.00
_cell.angle_gamma   90.00
#
_symmetry.space_group_name_H-M   'P 1'
#
loop_
_entity.id
_entity.type
_entity.pdbx_description
1 polymer ?
#
loop_
_entity_poly.entity_id
_entity_poly.type
_entity_poly.pdbx_seq_one_letter_code
_entity_poly.pdbx_strand_id
1 'polypeptide(L)'
;MASFKPQKHPDGFWQQLGMPARGERLYQALEQGLSFDIYDRLAKLSGVDKSTIAQSAVIAPATLRRRAKSGLFNKQESDRLYRFAEVYKAALDLFEGDGDATRTWLTTANRGLGQKRPLDMLATMAESEAVINLIGRMEHGVFA
;
A
#
# COMPACT_ATOMS: atom_id res chain seq x y z
N MET A 1 -1.65 6.33 34.97
CA MET A 1 -1.54 5.22 34.00
C MET A 1 -2.58 5.45 32.91
N ALA A 2 -2.19 5.98 31.76
CA ALA A 2 -3.12 6.22 30.66
C ALA A 2 -3.46 4.88 30.00
N SER A 3 -4.74 4.52 30.01
CA SER A 3 -5.27 3.37 29.30
C SER A 3 -5.16 3.62 27.80
N PHE A 4 -4.23 2.95 27.13
CA PHE A 4 -4.20 2.85 25.67
C PHE A 4 -5.50 2.19 25.21
N LYS A 5 -6.29 2.91 24.40
CA LYS A 5 -7.45 2.36 23.70
C LYS A 5 -7.07 2.28 22.21
N PRO A 6 -6.94 1.08 21.63
CA PRO A 6 -6.65 0.97 20.21
C PRO A 6 -7.85 1.51 19.42
N GLN A 7 -7.66 2.61 18.71
CA GLN A 7 -8.68 3.13 17.80
C GLN A 7 -8.67 2.25 16.55
N LYS A 8 -9.49 1.19 16.58
CA LYS A 8 -9.69 0.30 15.44
C LYS A 8 -10.34 1.08 14.29
N HIS A 9 -9.55 1.49 13.30
CA HIS A 9 -10.05 1.70 11.94
C HIS A 9 -9.35 0.78 10.92
N PRO A 10 -9.35 -0.55 11.11
CA PRO A 10 -8.89 -1.47 10.07
C PRO A 10 -9.80 -1.38 8.84
N ASP A 11 -11.12 -1.20 9.00
CA ASP A 11 -12.06 -1.36 7.88
C ASP A 11 -12.27 -0.09 7.03
N GLY A 12 -12.05 1.10 7.58
CA GLY A 12 -12.38 2.36 6.90
C GLY A 12 -11.60 2.57 5.60
N PHE A 13 -10.27 2.38 5.64
CA PHE A 13 -9.42 2.53 4.46
C PHE A 13 -9.80 1.52 3.35
N TRP A 14 -9.90 0.24 3.70
CA TRP A 14 -10.22 -0.82 2.74
C TRP A 14 -11.63 -0.66 2.16
N GLN A 15 -12.59 -0.24 2.97
CA GLN A 15 -13.95 0.08 2.53
C GLN A 15 -13.99 1.27 1.57
N GLN A 16 -13.29 2.36 1.89
CA GLN A 16 -13.18 3.54 1.02
C GLN A 16 -12.48 3.21 -0.30
N LEU A 17 -11.46 2.34 -0.23
CA LEU A 17 -10.76 1.85 -1.39
C LEU A 17 -11.65 0.94 -2.27
N GLY A 18 -12.65 0.28 -1.66
CA GLY A 18 -13.54 -0.65 -2.34
C GLY A 18 -12.91 -2.03 -2.54
N MET A 19 -11.97 -2.40 -1.66
CA MET A 19 -11.25 -3.68 -1.71
C MET A 19 -11.39 -4.42 -0.38
N PRO A 20 -11.61 -5.74 -0.37
CA PRO A 20 -11.61 -6.50 0.87
C PRO A 20 -10.21 -6.49 1.51
N ALA A 21 -10.14 -6.30 2.82
CA ALA A 21 -8.84 -6.23 3.51
C ALA A 21 -8.07 -7.56 3.53
N ARG A 22 -8.77 -8.70 3.48
CA ARG A 22 -8.21 -10.06 3.63
C ARG A 22 -9.23 -11.15 3.33
N GLY A 23 -8.75 -12.39 3.32
CA GLY A 23 -9.56 -13.61 3.23
C GLY A 23 -10.08 -13.89 1.82
N GLU A 24 -11.01 -14.83 1.72
CA GLU A 24 -11.51 -15.35 0.43
C GLU A 24 -11.98 -14.26 -0.54
N ARG A 25 -12.68 -13.25 -0.03
CA ARG A 25 -13.14 -12.12 -0.86
C ARG A 25 -11.99 -11.35 -1.49
N LEU A 26 -10.88 -11.15 -0.77
CA LEU A 26 -9.69 -10.53 -1.33
C LEU A 26 -9.09 -11.44 -2.41
N TYR A 27 -8.94 -12.73 -2.13
CA TYR A 27 -8.35 -13.68 -3.09
C TYR A 27 -9.14 -13.72 -4.40
N GLN A 28 -10.47 -13.76 -4.31
CA GLN A 28 -11.36 -13.70 -5.47
C GLN A 28 -11.23 -12.37 -6.22
N ALA A 29 -11.16 -11.24 -5.52
CA ALA A 29 -10.99 -9.92 -6.15
C ALA A 29 -9.65 -9.81 -6.89
N LEU A 30 -8.57 -10.34 -6.32
CA LEU A 30 -7.26 -10.38 -6.99
C LEU A 30 -7.26 -11.34 -8.18
N GLU A 31 -7.93 -12.50 -8.08
CA GLU A 31 -8.04 -13.45 -9.19
C GLU A 31 -8.82 -12.87 -10.38
N GLN A 32 -9.96 -12.24 -10.09
CA GLN A 32 -10.83 -11.63 -11.09
C GLN A 32 -10.22 -10.35 -11.70
N GLY A 33 -9.29 -9.72 -10.98
CA GLY A 33 -8.70 -8.46 -11.36
C GLY A 33 -9.41 -7.27 -10.72
N LEU A 34 -8.63 -6.34 -10.17
CA LEU A 34 -9.13 -5.12 -9.56
C LEU A 34 -9.63 -4.13 -10.62
N SER A 35 -10.72 -3.42 -10.31
CA SER A 35 -11.20 -2.31 -11.14
C SER A 35 -10.14 -1.23 -11.28
N PHE A 36 -10.04 -0.63 -12.47
CA PHE A 36 -9.13 0.48 -12.72
C PHE A 36 -9.37 1.67 -11.77
N ASP A 37 -10.60 1.87 -11.32
CA ASP A 37 -10.95 2.93 -10.36
C ASP A 37 -10.23 2.77 -9.00
N ILE A 38 -9.81 1.55 -8.62
CA ILE A 38 -9.00 1.34 -7.40
C ILE A 38 -7.68 2.10 -7.48
N TYR A 39 -7.07 2.20 -8.66
CA TYR A 39 -5.84 2.97 -8.83
C TYR A 39 -6.06 4.48 -8.61
N ASP A 40 -7.20 5.00 -9.05
CA ASP A 40 -7.57 6.40 -8.84
C ASP A 40 -7.88 6.69 -7.36
N ARG A 41 -8.58 5.77 -6.70
CA ARG A 41 -8.86 5.84 -5.26
C ARG A 41 -7.58 5.71 -4.43
N LEU A 42 -6.64 4.86 -4.80
CA LEU A 42 -5.33 4.77 -4.14
C LEU A 42 -4.60 6.10 -4.17
N ALA A 43 -4.51 6.75 -5.34
CA ALA A 43 -3.89 8.06 -5.45
C ALA A 43 -4.57 9.11 -4.57
N LYS A 44 -5.91 9.13 -4.59
CA LYS A 44 -6.70 10.07 -3.79
C LYS A 44 -6.55 9.86 -2.28
N LEU A 45 -6.67 8.61 -1.82
CA LEU A 45 -6.61 8.27 -0.39
C LEU A 45 -5.19 8.41 0.15
N SER A 46 -4.18 8.02 -0.64
CA SER A 46 -2.79 8.08 -0.19
C SER A 46 -2.17 9.47 -0.27
N GLY A 47 -2.67 10.31 -1.17
CA GLY A 47 -2.02 11.56 -1.57
C GLY A 47 -0.71 11.34 -2.34
N VAL A 48 -0.44 10.11 -2.78
CA VAL A 48 0.73 9.76 -3.61
C VAL A 48 0.36 9.88 -5.07
N ASP A 49 1.26 10.47 -5.87
CA ASP A 49 1.05 10.64 -7.30
C ASP A 49 0.84 9.31 -8.01
N LYS A 50 -0.11 9.29 -8.95
CA LYS A 50 -0.43 8.12 -9.78
C LYS A 50 0.81 7.48 -10.40
N SER A 51 1.71 8.29 -10.97
CA SER A 51 2.97 7.81 -11.57
C SER A 51 3.85 7.06 -10.57
N THR A 52 3.95 7.54 -9.33
CA THR A 52 4.71 6.90 -8.26
C THR A 52 4.06 5.57 -7.87
N ILE A 53 2.74 5.53 -7.73
CA ILE A 53 2.00 4.28 -7.45
C ILE A 53 2.25 3.26 -8.56
N ALA A 54 2.19 3.69 -9.81
CA ALA A 54 2.45 2.83 -10.96
C ALA A 54 3.88 2.30 -10.99
N GLN A 55 4.85 3.15 -10.63
CA GLN A 55 6.26 2.76 -10.55
C GLN A 55 6.47 1.72 -9.45
N SER A 56 5.95 1.95 -8.25
CA SER A 56 5.98 1.00 -7.13
C SER A 56 5.30 -0.32 -7.47
N ALA A 57 4.18 -0.27 -8.18
CA ALA A 57 3.45 -1.44 -8.64
C ALA A 57 4.03 -2.04 -9.95
N VAL A 58 5.15 -1.52 -10.46
CA VAL A 58 5.82 -2.00 -11.68
C VAL A 58 4.86 -2.12 -12.87
N ILE A 59 3.99 -1.11 -13.05
CA ILE A 59 3.03 -1.03 -14.15
C ILE A 59 3.50 0.01 -15.15
N ALA A 60 3.88 -0.45 -16.34
CA ALA A 60 4.33 0.44 -17.40
C ALA A 60 3.20 1.38 -17.89
N PRO A 61 3.51 2.62 -18.31
CA PRO A 61 2.50 3.59 -18.78
C PRO A 61 1.60 3.06 -19.92
N ALA A 62 2.16 2.26 -20.84
CA ALA A 62 1.39 1.63 -21.91
C ALA A 62 0.37 0.61 -21.37
N THR A 63 0.74 -0.16 -20.34
CA THR A 63 -0.15 -1.08 -19.65
C THR A 63 -1.25 -0.32 -18.91
N LEU A 64 -0.91 0.76 -18.19
CA LEU A 64 -1.92 1.62 -17.54
C LEU A 64 -2.93 2.16 -18.54
N ARG A 65 -2.49 2.71 -19.68
CA ARG A 65 -3.40 3.17 -20.74
C ARG A 65 -4.30 2.06 -21.27
N ARG A 66 -3.78 0.84 -21.39
CA ARG A 66 -4.59 -0.33 -21.78
C ARG A 66 -5.62 -0.67 -20.70
N ARG A 67 -5.25 -0.64 -19.42
CA ARG A 67 -6.16 -0.93 -18.29
C ARG A 67 -7.22 0.14 -18.10
N ALA A 68 -6.89 1.40 -18.34
CA ALA A 68 -7.86 2.49 -18.36
C ALA A 68 -8.96 2.25 -19.42
N LYS A 69 -8.64 1.61 -20.55
CA LYS A 69 -9.61 1.23 -21.57
C LYS A 69 -10.38 -0.04 -21.23
N SER A 70 -9.71 -1.06 -20.68
CA SER A 70 -10.34 -2.34 -20.33
C SER A 70 -11.09 -2.34 -19.00
N GLY A 71 -10.88 -1.33 -18.15
CA GLY A 71 -11.54 -1.18 -16.85
C GLY A 71 -11.04 -2.08 -15.73
N LEU A 72 -10.16 -3.05 -16.03
CA LEU A 72 -9.65 -4.03 -15.06
C LEU A 72 -8.14 -4.23 -15.20
N PHE A 73 -7.46 -4.33 -14.06
CA PHE A 73 -6.10 -4.87 -13.94
C PHE A 73 -6.12 -6.39 -14.04
N ASN A 74 -5.02 -7.01 -14.48
CA ASN A 74 -4.89 -8.47 -14.36
C ASN A 74 -4.52 -8.89 -12.93
N LYS A 75 -4.48 -10.20 -12.66
CA LYS A 75 -4.12 -10.76 -11.36
C LYS A 75 -2.78 -10.23 -10.79
N GLN A 76 -1.73 -10.18 -11.61
CA GLN A 76 -0.40 -9.74 -11.15
C GLN A 76 -0.34 -8.24 -10.86
N GLU A 77 -0.97 -7.42 -11.70
CA GLU A 77 -1.09 -5.97 -11.51
C GLU A 77 -1.96 -5.67 -10.27
N SER A 78 -3.02 -6.45 -10.08
CA SER A 78 -3.91 -6.39 -8.92
C SER A 78 -3.18 -6.67 -7.61
N ASP A 79 -2.40 -7.75 -7.58
CA ASP A 79 -1.54 -8.11 -6.44
C ASP A 79 -0.56 -6.99 -6.09
N ARG A 80 0.08 -6.38 -7.09
CA ARG A 80 1.02 -5.26 -6.87
C ARG A 80 0.34 -4.01 -6.33
N LEU A 81 -0.87 -3.69 -6.81
CA LEU A 81 -1.65 -2.58 -6.25
C LEU A 81 -2.13 -2.87 -4.83
N TYR A 82 -2.49 -4.12 -4.53
CA TYR A 82 -2.80 -4.55 -3.17
C TYR A 82 -1.60 -4.38 -2.23
N ARG A 83 -0.40 -4.80 -2.64
CA ARG A 83 0.84 -4.62 -1.85
C ARG A 83 1.13 -3.15 -1.56
N PHE A 84 0.93 -2.26 -2.53
CA PHE A 84 1.01 -0.82 -2.29
C PHE A 84 -0.02 -0.38 -1.23
N ALA A 85 -1.28 -0.80 -1.37
CA ALA A 85 -2.35 -0.45 -0.43
C ALA A 85 -2.06 -0.94 0.99
N GLU A 86 -1.54 -2.15 1.12
CA GLU A 86 -1.18 -2.79 2.38
C GLU A 86 -0.03 -2.04 3.08
N VAL A 87 1.05 -1.74 2.36
CA VAL A 87 2.18 -0.96 2.90
C VAL A 87 1.75 0.45 3.27
N TYR A 88 0.95 1.11 2.42
CA TYR A 88 0.43 2.44 2.74
C TYR A 88 -0.42 2.40 4.02
N LYS A 89 -1.32 1.42 4.15
CA LYS A 89 -2.17 1.27 5.33
C LYS A 89 -1.36 0.99 6.60
N ALA A 90 -0.36 0.12 6.53
CA ALA A 90 0.51 -0.18 7.65
C ALA A 90 1.32 1.07 8.09
N ALA A 91 1.84 1.83 7.13
CA ALA A 91 2.52 3.09 7.43
C ALA A 91 1.55 4.13 8.01
N LEU A 92 0.34 4.22 7.48
CA LEU A 92 -0.70 5.11 8.01
C LEU A 92 -1.03 4.78 9.47
N ASP A 93 -1.09 3.49 9.82
CA ASP A 93 -1.31 3.04 11.20
C ASP A 93 -0.12 3.38 12.11
N LEU A 94 1.11 3.18 11.64
CA LEU A 94 2.34 3.56 12.36
C LEU A 94 2.37 5.05 12.72
N PHE A 95 1.86 5.91 11.84
CA PHE A 95 1.78 7.35 12.05
C PHE A 95 0.40 7.81 12.54
N GLU A 96 -0.39 6.92 13.16
CA GLU A 96 -1.66 7.23 13.83
C GLU A 96 -2.69 7.96 12.93
N GLY A 97 -2.68 7.68 11.62
CA GLY A 97 -3.56 8.32 10.65
C GLY A 97 -3.02 9.60 10.03
N ASP A 98 -1.82 10.05 10.39
CA ASP A 98 -1.18 11.22 9.78
C ASP A 98 -0.70 10.88 8.36
N GLY A 99 -1.47 11.34 7.37
CA GLY A 99 -1.17 11.14 5.96
C GLY A 99 0.11 11.84 5.48
N ASP A 100 0.50 12.97 6.08
CA ASP A 100 1.68 13.74 5.68
C ASP A 100 2.94 13.05 6.19
N ALA A 101 2.94 12.62 7.46
CA ALA A 101 4.01 11.82 8.04
C ALA A 101 4.17 10.48 7.30
N THR A 102 3.05 9.84 6.96
CA THR A 102 3.02 8.60 6.19
C THR A 102 3.69 8.76 4.83
N ARG A 103 3.28 9.76 4.04
CA ARG A 103 3.88 10.01 2.71
C ARG A 103 5.36 10.36 2.83
N THR A 104 5.73 11.16 3.82
CA THR A 104 7.12 11.55 4.07
C THR A 104 7.98 10.31 4.33
N TRP A 105 7.55 9.44 5.23
CA TRP A 105 8.27 8.21 5.54
C TRP A 105 8.37 7.27 4.33
N LEU A 106 7.27 7.07 3.61
CA LEU A 106 7.20 6.22 2.42
C LEU A 106 8.15 6.67 1.29
N THR A 107 8.42 7.98 1.21
CA THR A 107 9.26 8.60 0.17
C THR A 107 10.67 8.95 0.66
N THR A 108 11.01 8.65 1.92
CA THR A 108 12.33 8.91 2.49
C THR A 108 13.17 7.64 2.59
N ALA A 109 14.47 7.75 2.29
CA ALA A 109 15.38 6.62 2.43
C ALA A 109 15.45 6.14 3.88
N ASN A 110 15.30 4.83 4.09
CA ASN A 110 15.29 4.25 5.42
C ASN A 110 16.51 3.33 5.63
N ARG A 111 17.27 3.57 6.70
CA ARG A 111 18.45 2.76 7.07
C ARG A 111 18.09 1.28 7.28
N GLY A 112 16.94 1.00 7.88
CA GLY A 112 16.42 -0.35 8.08
C GLY A 112 16.05 -1.09 6.80
N LEU A 113 16.04 -0.39 5.65
CA LEU A 113 15.83 -0.93 4.30
C LEU A 113 17.09 -0.76 3.42
N GLY A 114 18.27 -0.59 4.02
CA GLY A 114 19.52 -0.43 3.27
C GLY A 114 19.56 0.85 2.43
N GLN A 115 19.08 1.97 2.98
CA GLN A 115 19.00 3.29 2.32
C GLN A 115 18.02 3.36 1.14
N LYS A 116 17.13 2.38 1.00
CA LYS A 116 16.03 2.44 0.03
C LYS A 116 14.81 3.12 0.63
N ARG A 117 14.00 3.77 -0.22
CA ARG A 117 12.69 4.28 0.18
C ARG A 117 11.71 3.11 0.28
N PRO A 118 10.76 3.11 1.24
CA PRO A 118 9.73 2.08 1.31
C PRO A 118 8.97 1.86 -0.02
N LEU A 119 8.64 2.94 -0.75
CA LEU A 119 7.95 2.84 -2.04
C LEU A 119 8.77 2.19 -3.16
N ASP A 120 10.10 2.19 -3.05
CA ASP A 120 10.98 1.51 -4.01
C ASP A 120 11.08 0.01 -3.71
N MET A 121 10.54 -0.45 -2.57
CA MET A 121 10.63 -1.82 -2.08
C MET A 121 9.29 -2.56 -2.23
N LEU A 122 8.53 -2.26 -3.28
CA LEU A 122 7.20 -2.85 -3.51
C LEU A 122 7.13 -3.74 -4.76
N ALA A 123 8.23 -3.89 -5.50
CA ALA A 123 8.24 -4.65 -6.75
C ALA A 123 7.96 -6.14 -6.51
N THR A 124 8.49 -6.71 -5.43
CA THR A 124 8.30 -8.13 -5.06
C THR A 124 7.64 -8.30 -3.69
N MET A 125 7.10 -9.50 -3.43
CA MET A 125 6.54 -9.87 -2.13
C MET A 125 7.58 -9.74 -1.03
N ALA A 126 8.78 -10.29 -1.22
CA ALA A 126 9.86 -10.25 -0.24
C ALA A 126 10.28 -8.82 0.14
N GLU A 127 10.33 -7.91 -0.84
CA GLU A 127 10.62 -6.50 -0.56
C GLU A 127 9.48 -5.83 0.23
N SER A 128 8.22 -6.12 -0.13
CA SER A 128 7.07 -5.56 0.57
C SER A 128 6.99 -6.06 2.01
N GLU A 129 7.26 -7.34 2.22
CA GLU A 129 7.37 -7.95 3.55
C GLU A 129 8.50 -7.32 4.37
N ALA A 130 9.65 -6.99 3.76
CA ALA A 130 10.73 -6.29 4.46
C ALA A 130 10.28 -4.93 5.00
N VAL A 131 9.45 -4.19 4.24
CA VAL A 131 8.85 -2.92 4.67
C VAL A 131 7.87 -3.14 5.82
N ILE A 132 6.92 -4.08 5.69
CA ILE A 132 5.95 -4.40 6.75
C ILE A 132 6.66 -4.85 8.04
N ASN A 133 7.67 -5.70 7.93
CA ASN A 133 8.47 -6.15 9.05
C ASN A 133 9.23 -5.00 9.73
N LEU A 134 9.71 -4.02 8.96
CA LEU A 134 10.32 -2.83 9.54
C LEU A 134 9.30 -1.98 10.29
N ILE A 135 8.10 -1.78 9.72
CA ILE A 135 7.01 -1.06 10.40
C ILE A 135 6.70 -1.71 11.75
N GLY A 136 6.51 -3.03 11.79
CA GLY A 136 6.26 -3.75 13.04
C GLY A 136 7.38 -3.59 14.07
N ARG A 137 8.65 -3.56 13.65
CA ARG A 137 9.77 -3.27 14.56
C ARG A 137 9.74 -1.83 15.09
N MET A 138 9.38 -0.86 14.25
CA MET A 138 9.25 0.55 14.64
C MET A 138 8.12 0.75 15.67
N GLU A 139 6.98 0.09 15.50
CA GLU A 139 5.86 0.12 16.47
C GLU A 139 6.26 -0.39 17.87
N HIS A 140 7.16 -1.38 17.91
CA HIS A 140 7.67 -1.96 19.15
C HIS A 140 8.93 -1.26 19.69
N GLY A 141 9.37 -0.15 19.08
CA GLY A 141 10.56 0.59 19.50
C GLY A 141 11.88 -0.15 19.30
N VAL A 142 11.89 -1.19 18.46
CA VAL A 142 13.09 -1.98 18.15
C VAL A 142 13.78 -1.38 16.93
N PHE A 143 14.81 -0.57 17.18
CA PHE A 143 15.71 -0.09 16.13
C PHE A 143 16.83 -1.11 15.92
N ALA A 144 17.01 -1.57 14.67
CA ALA A 144 18.15 -2.37 14.24
C ALA A 144 19.20 -1.47 13.57
#